data_AF-A0A7W1GYY4-F1
#
_entry.id   AF-A0A7W1GYY4-F1
#
_cell.length_a   1.000
_cell.length_b   1.000
_cell.length_c   1.000
_cell.angle_alpha   90.00
_cell.angle_beta   90.00
_cell.angle_gamma   90.00
#
_symmetry.space_group_name_H-M   'P 1'
#
loop_
_entity.id
_entity.type
_entity.pdbx_description
1 polymer ?
#
loop_
_entity_poly.entity_id
_entity_poly.type
_entity_poly.pdbx_seq_one_letter_code
_entity_poly.pdbx_strand_id
1 'polypeptide(L)'
;MAKAKAAKPGDKPRPGRTLKKLSGAERCRRKFLRSFPGGFEDETYFEWERNYKWEAHERWNEALNPTTFRSLLKAEDFLEIAARAVRIESRTNLLFSFEKMALRDAVKSVDGARLFATGLYALLHGPGAEQEKFERWRDVVAELPRKQTRVLTWPVVTVFGFVALPEKHIFLKPNVTRIAANAYGADFQYQSRPNWSSYFSLLQFAEKVRRDLEDMRPRDMIDLQSFIWVQGSDEY
;
A
#
# COMPACT_ATOMS: atom_id res chain seq x y z
N MET A 1 -7.08 -84.45 -18.38
CA MET A 1 -8.13 -83.50 -17.96
C MET A 1 -7.56 -82.59 -16.87
N ALA A 2 -7.12 -81.38 -17.21
CA ALA A 2 -6.61 -80.39 -16.26
C ALA A 2 -7.64 -79.26 -16.11
N LYS A 3 -8.08 -78.99 -14.88
CA LYS A 3 -9.06 -77.95 -14.55
C LYS A 3 -8.39 -76.56 -14.56
N ALA A 4 -8.91 -75.65 -15.38
CA ALA A 4 -8.55 -74.24 -15.38
C ALA A 4 -9.14 -73.53 -14.15
N LYS A 5 -8.32 -72.71 -13.47
CA LYS A 5 -8.67 -71.91 -12.30
C LYS A 5 -9.23 -70.56 -12.78
N ALA A 6 -10.46 -70.23 -12.40
CA ALA A 6 -11.11 -68.96 -12.75
C ALA A 6 -10.45 -67.77 -12.03
N ALA A 7 -10.14 -66.71 -12.78
CA ALA A 7 -9.65 -65.44 -12.25
C ALA A 7 -10.79 -64.61 -11.64
N LYS A 8 -10.53 -63.97 -10.49
CA LYS A 8 -11.48 -63.07 -9.80
C LYS A 8 -11.60 -61.73 -10.56
N PRO A 9 -12.79 -61.08 -10.58
CA PRO A 9 -12.97 -59.81 -11.26
C PRO A 9 -12.26 -58.67 -10.52
N GLY A 10 -11.64 -57.80 -11.31
CA GLY A 10 -10.75 -56.73 -10.87
C GLY A 10 -11.40 -55.67 -9.99
N ASP A 11 -10.61 -55.23 -9.02
CA ASP A 11 -10.81 -54.03 -8.24
C ASP A 11 -10.57 -52.82 -9.18
N LYS A 12 -11.63 -52.06 -9.49
CA LYS A 12 -11.49 -50.85 -10.30
C LYS A 12 -10.77 -49.78 -9.46
N PRO A 13 -9.71 -49.13 -9.96
CA PRO A 13 -9.09 -48.03 -9.25
C PRO A 13 -10.12 -46.91 -9.06
N ARG A 14 -10.36 -46.51 -7.80
CA ARG A 14 -11.12 -45.30 -7.49
C ARG A 14 -10.40 -44.12 -8.16
N PRO A 15 -11.12 -43.22 -8.87
CA PRO A 15 -10.48 -42.04 -9.43
C PRO A 15 -9.87 -41.24 -8.28
N GLY A 16 -8.54 -41.15 -8.26
CA GLY A 16 -7.83 -40.31 -7.32
C GLY A 16 -8.35 -38.89 -7.47
N ARG A 17 -9.00 -38.39 -6.41
CA ARG A 17 -9.50 -37.02 -6.34
C ARG A 17 -8.31 -36.08 -6.58
N THR A 18 -8.16 -35.62 -7.81
CA THR A 18 -7.09 -34.68 -8.16
C THR A 18 -7.38 -33.40 -7.39
N LEU A 19 -6.63 -33.16 -6.31
CA LEU A 19 -6.74 -31.93 -5.55
C LEU A 19 -6.40 -30.78 -6.50
N LYS A 20 -7.42 -30.04 -6.95
CA LYS A 20 -7.24 -28.87 -7.81
C LYS A 20 -6.31 -27.91 -7.08
N LYS A 21 -5.13 -27.63 -7.66
CA LYS A 21 -4.16 -26.71 -7.07
C LYS A 21 -4.82 -25.33 -6.94
N LEU A 22 -4.85 -24.79 -5.73
CA LEU A 22 -5.42 -23.47 -5.46
C LEU A 22 -4.70 -22.41 -6.30
N SER A 23 -5.46 -21.47 -6.84
CA SER A 23 -4.95 -20.25 -7.46
C SER A 23 -4.14 -19.40 -6.48
N GLY A 24 -3.36 -18.44 -7.00
CA GLY A 24 -2.62 -17.50 -6.15
C GLY A 24 -3.54 -16.71 -5.22
N ALA A 25 -4.63 -16.18 -5.76
CA ALA A 25 -5.65 -15.47 -4.99
C ALA A 25 -6.22 -16.31 -3.84
N GLU A 26 -6.61 -17.57 -4.08
CA GLU A 26 -7.14 -18.46 -3.04
C GLU A 26 -6.09 -18.76 -1.95
N ARG A 27 -4.82 -18.93 -2.31
CA ARG A 27 -3.75 -19.13 -1.32
C ARG A 27 -3.52 -17.89 -0.48
N CYS A 28 -3.47 -16.71 -1.10
CA CYS A 28 -3.29 -15.44 -0.40
C CYS A 28 -4.46 -15.15 0.55
N ARG A 29 -5.69 -15.41 0.10
CA ARG A 29 -6.88 -15.32 0.94
C ARG A 29 -6.79 -16.24 2.16
N ARG A 30 -6.40 -17.51 1.97
CA ARG A 30 -6.21 -18.45 3.09
C ARG A 30 -5.11 -18.00 4.04
N LYS A 31 -3.99 -17.44 3.54
CA LYS A 31 -2.94 -16.87 4.37
C LYS A 31 -3.49 -15.73 5.24
N PHE A 32 -4.22 -14.80 4.62
CA PHE A 32 -4.83 -13.67 5.33
C PHE A 32 -5.81 -14.14 6.42
N LEU A 33 -6.73 -15.05 6.09
CA LEU A 33 -7.72 -15.58 7.05
C LEU A 33 -7.12 -16.48 8.14
N ARG A 34 -5.91 -17.01 7.94
CA ARG A 34 -5.19 -17.73 9.00
C ARG A 34 -4.71 -16.78 10.09
N SER A 35 -4.26 -15.58 9.69
CA SER A 35 -3.84 -14.53 10.63
C SER A 35 -5.04 -13.77 11.22
N PHE A 36 -6.09 -13.57 10.42
CA PHE A 36 -7.27 -12.80 10.76
C PHE A 36 -8.54 -13.58 10.41
N PRO A 37 -9.01 -14.51 11.28
CA PRO A 37 -10.19 -15.33 11.00
C PRO A 37 -11.46 -14.55 10.66
N GLY A 38 -11.66 -13.37 11.25
CA GLY A 38 -12.75 -12.44 10.95
C GLY A 38 -12.57 -11.59 9.68
N GLY A 39 -11.45 -11.76 8.97
CA GLY A 39 -11.14 -10.97 7.78
C GLY A 39 -10.85 -9.51 8.11
N PHE A 40 -11.43 -8.58 7.35
CA PHE A 40 -11.27 -7.13 7.58
C PHE A 40 -12.05 -6.60 8.78
N GLU A 41 -12.89 -7.43 9.39
CA GLU A 41 -13.65 -7.12 10.61
C GLU A 41 -13.05 -7.82 11.85
N ASP A 42 -11.89 -8.47 11.71
CA ASP A 42 -11.20 -9.14 12.81
C ASP A 42 -10.61 -8.10 13.80
N GLU A 43 -10.80 -8.32 15.10
CA GLU A 43 -10.28 -7.42 16.14
C GLU A 43 -8.76 -7.29 16.09
N THR A 44 -8.06 -8.40 15.82
CA THR A 44 -6.59 -8.41 15.68
C THR A 44 -6.17 -7.64 14.43
N TYR A 45 -6.93 -7.75 13.34
CA TYR A 45 -6.68 -6.97 12.12
C TYR A 45 -6.79 -5.46 12.38
N PHE A 46 -7.80 -5.05 13.15
CA PHE A 46 -7.95 -3.66 13.55
C PHE A 46 -6.75 -3.15 14.33
N GLU A 47 -6.34 -3.87 15.36
CA GLU A 47 -5.21 -3.47 16.21
C GLU A 47 -3.89 -3.44 15.44
N TRP A 48 -3.62 -4.49 14.66
CA TRP A 48 -2.28 -4.69 14.08
C TRP A 48 -2.08 -3.93 12.78
N GLU A 49 -3.12 -3.78 11.96
CA GLU A 49 -2.96 -3.28 10.60
C GLU A 49 -3.78 -2.03 10.30
N ARG A 50 -5.00 -1.88 10.82
CA ARG A 50 -5.89 -0.79 10.37
C ARG A 50 -5.86 0.45 11.25
N ASN A 51 -6.01 0.32 12.57
CA ASN A 51 -6.35 1.45 13.45
C ASN A 51 -5.30 2.56 13.37
N TYR A 52 -4.01 2.24 13.47
CA TYR A 52 -2.99 3.29 13.41
C TYR A 52 -2.93 4.02 12.06
N LYS A 53 -3.28 3.35 10.94
CA LYS A 53 -3.35 3.97 9.60
C LYS A 53 -4.59 4.87 9.51
N TRP A 54 -5.72 4.42 10.04
CA TRP A 54 -6.96 5.19 10.10
C TRP A 54 -6.83 6.41 11.02
N GLU A 55 -6.27 6.27 12.21
CA GLU A 55 -6.00 7.41 13.10
C GLU A 55 -5.05 8.44 12.47
N ALA A 56 -4.11 8.01 11.63
CA ALA A 56 -3.26 8.94 10.89
C ALA A 56 -4.08 9.74 9.86
N HIS A 57 -5.05 9.11 9.20
CA HIS A 57 -6.01 9.78 8.32
C HIS A 57 -6.91 10.76 9.09
N GLU A 58 -7.42 10.38 10.25
CA GLU A 58 -8.23 11.27 11.10
C GLU A 58 -7.43 12.50 11.53
N ARG A 59 -6.20 12.30 12.02
CA ARG A 59 -5.29 13.41 12.37
C ARG A 59 -4.95 14.29 11.16
N TRP A 60 -4.89 13.70 9.96
CA TRP A 60 -4.74 14.48 8.72
C TRP A 60 -5.94 15.38 8.47
N ASN A 61 -7.16 14.86 8.59
CA ASN A 61 -8.38 15.65 8.43
C ASN A 61 -8.54 16.74 9.50
N GLU A 62 -8.08 16.49 10.72
CA GLU A 62 -8.08 17.50 11.78
C GLU A 62 -7.04 18.60 11.51
N ALA A 63 -5.79 18.22 11.21
CA ALA A 63 -4.67 19.16 11.18
C ALA A 63 -4.42 19.80 9.80
N LEU A 64 -4.74 19.10 8.71
CA LEU A 64 -4.40 19.43 7.31
C LEU A 64 -5.53 19.11 6.31
N ASN A 65 -6.80 19.26 6.70
CA ASN A 65 -7.90 19.23 5.72
C ASN A 65 -7.73 20.30 4.61
N PRO A 66 -8.46 20.19 3.48
CA PRO A 66 -8.27 21.08 2.33
C PRO A 66 -8.38 22.57 2.65
N THR A 67 -9.26 22.94 3.58
CA THR A 67 -9.49 24.34 3.99
C THR A 67 -8.32 24.88 4.81
N THR A 68 -7.91 24.14 5.84
CA THR A 68 -6.76 24.49 6.69
C THR A 68 -5.48 24.53 5.87
N PHE A 69 -5.23 23.52 5.04
CA PHE A 69 -4.04 23.44 4.19
C PHE A 69 -3.99 24.64 3.23
N ARG A 70 -5.10 24.95 2.52
CA ARG A 70 -5.16 26.12 1.64
C ARG A 70 -4.92 27.44 2.38
N SER A 71 -5.42 27.57 3.61
CA SER A 71 -5.25 28.78 4.42
C SER A 71 -3.78 28.98 4.84
N LEU A 72 -3.12 27.92 5.33
CA LEU A 72 -1.70 27.94 5.67
C LEU A 72 -0.82 28.24 4.45
N LEU A 73 -1.16 27.71 3.26
CA LEU A 73 -0.43 28.02 2.03
C LEU A 73 -0.54 29.50 1.64
N LYS A 74 -1.73 30.10 1.77
CA LYS A 74 -1.93 31.53 1.50
C LYS A 74 -1.17 32.42 2.48
N ALA A 75 -1.02 31.96 3.72
CA ALA A 75 -0.24 32.64 4.75
C ALA A 75 1.27 32.38 4.62
N GLU A 76 1.70 31.56 3.65
CA GLU A 76 3.09 31.13 3.48
C GLU A 76 3.69 30.39 4.70
N ASP A 77 2.82 29.78 5.52
CA ASP A 77 3.17 28.99 6.70
C ASP A 77 3.69 27.58 6.32
N PHE A 78 4.64 27.52 5.39
CA PHE A 78 5.13 26.27 4.80
C PHE A 78 5.77 25.34 5.82
N LEU A 79 6.52 25.89 6.78
CA LEU A 79 7.15 25.13 7.85
C LEU A 79 6.11 24.43 8.74
N GLU A 80 4.98 25.08 9.01
CA GLU A 80 3.90 24.52 9.81
C GLU A 80 3.20 23.38 9.08
N ILE A 81 2.94 23.54 7.77
CA ILE A 81 2.39 22.45 6.93
C ILE A 81 3.31 21.23 6.96
N ALA A 82 4.61 21.45 6.70
CA ALA A 82 5.60 20.38 6.71
C ALA A 82 5.69 19.71 8.09
N ALA A 83 5.69 20.50 9.17
CA ALA A 83 5.72 19.98 10.53
C ALA A 83 4.49 19.13 10.87
N ARG A 84 3.29 19.54 10.47
CA ARG A 84 2.06 18.75 10.66
C ARG A 84 2.11 17.44 9.90
N ALA A 85 2.47 17.46 8.61
CA ALA A 85 2.56 16.28 7.78
C ALA A 85 3.58 15.26 8.33
N VAL A 86 4.79 15.73 8.66
CA VAL A 86 5.85 14.89 9.24
C VAL A 86 5.44 14.35 10.61
N ARG A 87 4.77 15.15 11.45
CA ARG A 87 4.29 14.70 12.77
C ARG A 87 3.25 13.58 12.65
N ILE A 88 2.30 13.70 11.72
CA ILE A 88 1.30 12.65 11.46
C ILE A 88 2.00 11.37 11.03
N GLU A 89 2.87 11.43 10.02
CA GLU A 89 3.61 10.27 9.53
C GLU A 89 4.47 9.64 10.63
N SER A 90 5.14 10.44 11.45
CA SER A 90 6.09 9.96 12.47
C SER A 90 5.46 9.01 13.49
N ARG A 91 4.15 9.12 13.72
CA ARG A 91 3.35 8.28 14.63
C ARG A 91 2.90 6.96 14.02
N THR A 92 3.16 6.75 12.73
CA THR A 92 2.91 5.48 12.04
C THR A 92 4.20 4.65 11.96
N ASN A 93 4.08 3.37 11.62
CA ASN A 93 5.23 2.52 11.25
C ASN A 93 5.43 2.44 9.71
N LEU A 94 4.82 3.35 8.94
CA LEU A 94 4.82 3.30 7.48
C LEU A 94 6.22 3.60 6.92
N LEU A 95 6.85 4.73 7.24
CA LEU A 95 8.22 4.99 6.77
C LEU A 95 9.28 4.33 7.67
N PHE A 96 10.35 3.83 7.06
CA PHE A 96 11.51 3.39 7.83
C PHE A 96 12.22 4.58 8.49
N SER A 97 12.98 4.31 9.56
CA SER A 97 13.69 5.35 10.32
C SER A 97 14.59 6.23 9.45
N PHE A 98 15.31 5.68 8.47
CA PHE A 98 16.13 6.47 7.54
C PHE A 98 15.29 7.35 6.60
N GLU A 99 14.11 6.90 6.17
CA GLU A 99 13.19 7.67 5.33
C GLU A 99 12.59 8.83 6.13
N LYS A 100 12.18 8.59 7.39
CA LYS A 100 11.71 9.63 8.31
C LYS A 100 12.76 10.70 8.54
N MET A 101 14.01 10.30 8.78
CA MET A 101 15.12 11.23 8.96
C MET A 101 15.36 12.06 7.68
N ALA A 102 15.44 11.41 6.52
CA ALA A 102 15.68 12.08 5.25
C ALA A 102 14.59 13.10 4.93
N LEU A 103 13.32 12.72 5.11
CA LEU A 103 12.17 13.60 4.91
C LEU A 103 12.21 14.80 5.87
N ARG A 104 12.40 14.57 7.17
CA ARG A 104 12.51 15.64 8.18
C ARG A 104 13.63 16.61 7.84
N ASP A 105 14.79 16.09 7.44
CA ASP A 105 15.93 16.92 7.06
C ASP A 105 15.69 17.73 5.78
N ALA A 106 14.91 17.19 4.86
CA ALA A 106 14.61 17.84 3.58
C ALA A 106 13.66 19.03 3.73
N VAL A 107 12.75 18.98 4.70
CA VAL A 107 11.69 20.01 4.90
C VAL A 107 12.00 20.99 6.03
N LYS A 108 13.19 20.96 6.62
CA LYS A 108 13.55 21.84 7.75
C LYS A 108 13.84 23.28 7.36
N SER A 109 14.27 23.52 6.12
CA SER A 109 14.48 24.88 5.61
C SER A 109 13.16 25.42 5.04
N VAL A 110 13.02 26.74 5.03
CA VAL A 110 11.84 27.41 4.44
C VAL A 110 11.66 26.99 2.98
N ASP A 111 12.73 26.95 2.18
CA ASP A 111 12.66 26.53 0.77
C ASP A 111 12.23 25.06 0.61
N GLY A 112 12.79 24.15 1.41
CA GLY A 112 12.42 22.74 1.37
C GLY A 112 10.97 22.52 1.80
N ALA A 113 10.53 23.22 2.85
CA ALA A 113 9.15 23.21 3.30
C ALA A 113 8.20 23.78 2.26
N ARG A 114 8.57 24.87 1.58
CA ARG A 114 7.77 25.50 0.52
C ARG A 114 7.57 24.58 -0.66
N LEU A 115 8.65 23.96 -1.16
CA LEU A 115 8.58 22.96 -2.23
C LEU A 115 7.68 21.79 -1.83
N PHE A 116 7.91 21.22 -0.65
CA PHE A 116 7.12 20.12 -0.11
C PHE A 116 5.64 20.47 0.02
N ALA A 117 5.31 21.57 0.72
CA ALA A 117 3.94 21.97 1.00
C ALA A 117 3.15 22.27 -0.28
N THR A 118 3.76 22.99 -1.22
CA THR A 118 3.11 23.36 -2.49
C THR A 118 2.90 22.12 -3.36
N GLY A 119 3.92 21.26 -3.49
CA GLY A 119 3.84 20.03 -4.27
C GLY A 119 2.85 19.03 -3.70
N LEU A 120 2.83 18.88 -2.37
CA LEU A 120 1.91 17.99 -1.68
C LEU A 120 0.47 18.46 -1.83
N TYR A 121 0.22 19.76 -1.73
CA TYR A 121 -1.11 20.31 -2.00
C TYR A 121 -1.55 20.07 -3.44
N ALA A 122 -0.65 20.23 -4.41
CA ALA A 122 -0.94 19.96 -5.82
C ALA A 122 -1.26 18.48 -6.08
N LEU A 123 -0.62 17.55 -5.36
CA LEU A 123 -0.97 16.13 -5.40
C LEU A 123 -2.41 15.89 -4.92
N LEU A 124 -2.74 16.39 -3.73
CA LEU A 124 -3.96 16.04 -3.02
C LEU A 124 -5.19 16.81 -3.50
N HIS A 125 -5.01 18.07 -3.87
CA HIS A 125 -6.10 19.02 -4.11
C HIS A 125 -5.92 19.83 -5.40
N GLY A 126 -4.81 19.64 -6.12
CA GLY A 126 -4.56 20.29 -7.39
C GLY A 126 -5.45 19.75 -8.52
N PRO A 127 -5.65 20.54 -9.57
CA PRO A 127 -6.36 20.09 -10.77
C PRO A 127 -5.49 19.16 -11.62
N GLY A 128 -6.14 18.45 -12.54
CA GLY A 128 -5.49 17.59 -13.54
C GLY A 128 -5.65 16.10 -13.27
N ALA A 129 -5.15 15.30 -14.20
CA ALA A 129 -5.20 13.84 -14.11
C ALA A 129 -4.31 13.33 -12.96
N GLU A 130 -4.65 12.16 -12.40
CA GLU A 130 -3.86 11.54 -11.32
C GLU A 130 -2.40 11.31 -11.72
N GLN A 131 -2.15 10.95 -12.99
CA GLN A 131 -0.79 10.79 -13.53
C GLN A 131 0.03 12.06 -13.39
N GLU A 132 -0.48 13.18 -13.87
CA GLU A 132 0.22 14.47 -13.85
C GLU A 132 0.48 14.94 -12.43
N LYS A 133 -0.49 14.75 -11.53
CA LYS A 133 -0.36 15.08 -10.10
C LYS A 133 0.73 14.24 -9.44
N PHE A 134 0.73 12.93 -9.68
CA PHE A 134 1.74 12.02 -9.16
C PHE A 134 3.14 12.34 -9.71
N GLU A 135 3.28 12.58 -11.01
CA GLU A 135 4.57 12.86 -11.65
C GLU A 135 5.16 14.18 -11.15
N ARG A 136 4.35 15.24 -11.05
CA ARG A 136 4.77 16.52 -10.45
C ARG A 136 5.20 16.35 -9.00
N TRP A 137 4.44 15.59 -8.21
CA TRP A 137 4.80 15.29 -6.83
C TRP A 137 6.12 14.53 -6.72
N ARG A 138 6.30 13.51 -7.56
CA ARG A 138 7.54 12.74 -7.65
C ARG A 138 8.73 13.65 -7.96
N ASP A 139 8.57 14.61 -8.87
CA ASP A 139 9.62 15.57 -9.23
C ASP A 139 9.93 16.54 -8.08
N VAL A 140 8.91 17.04 -7.37
CA VAL A 140 9.12 17.82 -6.13
C VAL A 140 9.95 17.03 -5.11
N VAL A 141 9.59 15.77 -4.84
CA VAL A 141 10.36 14.89 -3.92
C VAL A 141 11.77 14.62 -4.45
N ALA A 142 11.97 14.62 -5.77
CA ALA A 142 13.28 14.49 -6.39
C ALA A 142 14.18 15.69 -6.11
N GLU A 143 13.61 16.89 -6.12
CA GLU A 143 14.28 18.19 -5.93
C GLU A 143 14.50 18.59 -4.47
N LEU A 144 13.76 17.98 -3.54
CA LEU A 144 13.90 18.28 -2.12
C LEU A 144 15.36 18.16 -1.63
N PRO A 145 15.82 19.07 -0.73
CA PRO A 145 17.19 19.08 -0.23
C PRO A 145 17.64 17.74 0.34
N ARG A 146 18.87 17.32 0.04
CA ARG A 146 19.46 16.06 0.50
C ARG A 146 20.80 16.31 1.16
N LYS A 147 20.97 15.87 2.41
CA LYS A 147 22.27 15.87 3.08
C LYS A 147 23.02 14.54 2.91
N GLN A 148 22.38 13.41 3.21
CA GLN A 148 23.05 12.10 3.25
C GLN A 148 22.27 11.02 2.49
N THR A 149 20.97 10.90 2.76
CA THR A 149 20.12 9.84 2.19
C THR A 149 19.21 10.38 1.09
N ARG A 150 18.86 9.54 0.11
CA ARG A 150 17.88 9.91 -0.93
C ARG A 150 16.48 10.02 -0.32
N VAL A 151 15.82 11.14 -0.58
CA VAL A 151 14.42 11.38 -0.19
C VAL A 151 13.45 10.73 -1.21
N LEU A 152 13.84 10.66 -2.48
CA LEU A 152 13.04 10.02 -3.54
C LEU A 152 13.07 8.50 -3.40
N THR A 153 12.14 7.97 -2.61
CA THR A 153 11.83 6.56 -2.47
C THR A 153 10.34 6.32 -2.68
N TRP A 154 9.96 5.09 -3.02
CA TRP A 154 8.55 4.71 -3.18
C TRP A 154 7.70 4.96 -1.93
N PRO A 155 8.16 4.62 -0.71
CA PRO A 155 7.42 4.94 0.50
C PRO A 155 7.16 6.44 0.66
N VAL A 156 8.18 7.29 0.52
CA VAL A 156 8.02 8.76 0.68
C VAL A 156 7.06 9.34 -0.36
N VAL A 157 7.14 8.89 -1.61
CA VAL A 157 6.25 9.39 -2.68
C VAL A 157 4.79 8.98 -2.45
N THR A 158 4.52 7.84 -1.82
CA THR A 158 3.16 7.28 -1.70
C THR A 158 2.50 7.45 -0.34
N VAL A 159 3.28 7.72 0.73
CA VAL A 159 2.75 7.75 2.11
C VAL A 159 1.71 8.84 2.34
N PHE A 160 1.94 10.06 1.84
CA PHE A 160 1.04 11.18 2.14
C PHE A 160 -0.27 11.10 1.37
N GLY A 161 -0.23 10.66 0.12
CA GLY A 161 -1.45 10.36 -0.64
C GLY A 161 -2.28 9.29 0.08
N PHE A 162 -1.63 8.21 0.53
CA PHE A 162 -2.28 7.11 1.25
C PHE A 162 -2.93 7.54 2.57
N VAL A 163 -2.24 8.38 3.35
CA VAL A 163 -2.77 8.89 4.63
C VAL A 163 -3.89 9.91 4.40
N ALA A 164 -3.73 10.82 3.45
CA ALA A 164 -4.67 11.91 3.23
C ALA A 164 -5.96 11.45 2.52
N LEU A 165 -5.85 10.52 1.56
CA LEU A 165 -6.93 10.07 0.67
C LEU A 165 -6.89 8.53 0.50
N PRO A 166 -7.14 7.75 1.57
CA PRO A 166 -7.07 6.29 1.55
C PRO A 166 -8.11 5.64 0.63
N GLU A 167 -9.10 6.39 0.15
CA GLU A 167 -10.04 5.93 -0.87
C GLU A 167 -9.45 5.92 -2.28
N LYS A 168 -8.35 6.66 -2.53
CA LYS A 168 -7.74 6.82 -3.86
C LYS A 168 -6.33 6.26 -3.95
N HIS A 169 -5.50 6.56 -2.96
CA HIS A 169 -4.08 6.29 -3.02
C HIS A 169 -3.72 5.08 -2.16
N ILE A 170 -2.76 4.30 -2.64
CA ILE A 170 -2.20 3.15 -1.93
C ILE A 170 -0.72 3.38 -1.61
N PHE A 171 -0.26 2.89 -0.46
CA PHE A 171 1.13 2.95 -0.03
C PHE A 171 1.96 1.77 -0.59
N LEU A 172 3.15 2.06 -1.12
CA LEU A 172 4.02 1.06 -1.72
C LEU A 172 5.26 0.79 -0.88
N LYS A 173 5.38 -0.45 -0.39
CA LYS A 173 6.61 -1.05 0.14
C LYS A 173 7.20 -2.02 -0.88
N PRO A 174 8.24 -1.63 -1.64
CA PRO A 174 8.67 -2.35 -2.83
C PRO A 174 8.88 -3.86 -2.70
N ASN A 175 9.65 -4.30 -1.70
CA ASN A 175 10.01 -5.71 -1.54
C ASN A 175 8.79 -6.56 -1.19
N VAL A 176 8.02 -6.12 -0.19
CA VAL A 176 6.81 -6.81 0.27
C VAL A 176 5.77 -6.87 -0.85
N THR A 177 5.51 -5.76 -1.55
CA THR A 177 4.54 -5.73 -2.64
C THR A 177 4.94 -6.62 -3.82
N ARG A 178 6.24 -6.72 -4.14
CA ARG A 178 6.74 -7.65 -5.18
C ARG A 178 6.51 -9.12 -4.80
N ILE A 179 6.81 -9.50 -3.55
CA ILE A 179 6.59 -10.85 -3.05
C ILE A 179 5.09 -11.17 -3.09
N ALA A 180 4.25 -10.24 -2.62
CA ALA A 180 2.81 -10.35 -2.64
C ALA A 180 2.25 -10.54 -4.06
N ALA A 181 2.68 -9.72 -5.02
CA ALA A 181 2.25 -9.83 -6.41
C ALA A 181 2.61 -11.19 -7.02
N ASN A 182 3.82 -11.67 -6.78
CA ASN A 182 4.25 -13.00 -7.24
C ASN A 182 3.42 -14.13 -6.59
N ALA A 183 3.19 -14.07 -5.27
CA ALA A 183 2.39 -15.06 -4.56
C ALA A 183 0.93 -15.11 -5.06
N TYR A 184 0.38 -13.92 -5.35
CA TYR A 184 -0.96 -13.73 -5.87
C TYR A 184 -1.10 -14.12 -7.34
N GLY A 185 0.00 -14.09 -8.11
CA GLY A 185 0.01 -14.27 -9.56
C GLY A 185 -0.42 -13.02 -10.33
N ALA A 186 -0.17 -11.83 -9.78
CA ALA A 186 -0.42 -10.56 -10.43
C ALA A 186 0.85 -10.04 -11.14
N ASP A 187 0.66 -9.43 -12.31
CA ASP A 187 1.75 -8.83 -13.07
C ASP A 187 2.02 -7.39 -12.58
N PHE A 188 2.90 -7.27 -11.58
CA PHE A 188 3.30 -5.98 -11.01
C PHE A 188 4.55 -5.43 -11.72
N GLN A 189 4.34 -4.40 -12.54
CA GLN A 189 5.36 -3.76 -13.39
C GLN A 189 6.27 -2.82 -12.58
N TYR A 190 7.06 -3.40 -11.66
CA TYR A 190 7.89 -2.65 -10.73
C TYR A 190 9.19 -2.12 -11.37
N GLN A 191 9.47 -0.84 -11.14
CA GLN A 191 10.78 -0.23 -11.32
C GLN A 191 11.23 0.44 -10.02
N SER A 192 12.55 0.45 -9.78
CA SER A 192 13.11 0.95 -8.52
C SER A 192 12.96 2.45 -8.32
N ARG A 193 13.06 3.24 -9.40
CA ARG A 193 12.80 4.69 -9.35
C ARG A 193 11.29 4.95 -9.43
N PRO A 194 10.71 5.76 -8.51
CA PRO A 194 9.31 6.13 -8.56
C PRO A 194 8.89 6.72 -9.91
N ASN A 195 7.80 6.19 -10.48
CA ASN A 195 7.24 6.57 -11.77
C ASN A 195 5.75 6.22 -11.85
N TRP A 196 5.02 6.79 -12.80
CA TRP A 196 3.58 6.55 -12.88
C TRP A 196 3.21 5.11 -13.28
N SER A 197 3.89 4.50 -14.26
CA SER A 197 3.48 3.18 -14.77
C SER A 197 3.55 2.09 -13.69
N SER A 198 4.60 2.09 -12.87
CA SER A 198 4.70 1.21 -11.71
C SER A 198 3.60 1.50 -10.67
N TYR A 199 3.32 2.77 -10.37
CA TYR A 199 2.27 3.12 -9.40
C TYR A 199 0.87 2.71 -9.88
N PHE A 200 0.59 2.95 -11.17
CA PHE A 200 -0.66 2.55 -11.81
C PHE A 200 -0.83 1.03 -11.82
N SER A 201 0.24 0.26 -12.12
CA SER A 201 0.16 -1.21 -12.04
C SER A 201 -0.13 -1.71 -10.62
N LEU A 202 0.34 -1.01 -9.57
CA LEU A 202 -0.04 -1.31 -8.18
C LEU A 202 -1.52 -0.99 -7.92
N LEU A 203 -2.04 0.14 -8.40
CA LEU A 203 -3.47 0.45 -8.27
C LEU A 203 -4.34 -0.60 -8.97
N GLN A 204 -3.92 -1.07 -10.15
CA GLN A 204 -4.60 -2.17 -10.85
C GLN A 204 -4.51 -3.50 -10.08
N PHE A 205 -3.39 -3.78 -9.44
CA PHE A 205 -3.24 -4.94 -8.57
C PHE A 205 -4.17 -4.86 -7.36
N ALA A 206 -4.22 -3.71 -6.67
CA ALA A 206 -5.13 -3.48 -5.55
C ALA A 206 -6.60 -3.63 -5.97
N GLU A 207 -6.98 -3.10 -7.13
CA GLU A 207 -8.33 -3.25 -7.67
C GLU A 207 -8.66 -4.70 -8.02
N LYS A 208 -7.69 -5.47 -8.53
CA LYS A 208 -7.87 -6.92 -8.72
C LYS A 208 -8.12 -7.63 -7.38
N VAL A 209 -7.33 -7.32 -6.35
CA VAL A 209 -7.52 -7.87 -5.00
C VAL A 209 -8.90 -7.50 -4.45
N ARG A 210 -9.33 -6.25 -4.62
CA ARG A 210 -10.67 -5.79 -4.20
C ARG A 210 -11.78 -6.65 -4.79
N ARG A 211 -11.76 -6.87 -6.12
CA ARG A 211 -12.76 -7.71 -6.80
C ARG A 211 -12.73 -9.15 -6.35
N ASP A 212 -11.54 -9.74 -6.21
CA ASP A 212 -11.39 -11.14 -5.80
C ASP A 212 -11.78 -11.37 -4.32
N LEU A 213 -11.87 -10.30 -3.51
CA LEU A 213 -12.24 -10.32 -2.09
C LEU A 213 -13.55 -9.56 -1.80
N GLU A 214 -14.40 -9.35 -2.80
CA GLU A 214 -15.64 -8.56 -2.67
C GLU A 214 -16.54 -9.04 -1.53
N ASP A 215 -16.60 -10.36 -1.31
CA ASP A 215 -17.40 -10.98 -0.26
C ASP A 215 -16.86 -10.71 1.15
N MET A 216 -15.58 -10.33 1.29
CA MET A 216 -14.99 -9.85 2.55
C MET A 216 -15.15 -8.34 2.75
N ARG A 217 -15.71 -7.62 1.77
CA ARG A 217 -16.05 -6.19 1.84
C ARG A 217 -14.90 -5.26 2.29
N PRO A 218 -13.72 -5.29 1.62
CA PRO A 218 -12.68 -4.30 1.89
C PRO A 218 -13.21 -2.87 1.67
N ARG A 219 -12.92 -1.96 2.60
CA ARG A 219 -13.47 -0.60 2.67
C ARG A 219 -12.73 0.38 1.77
N ASP A 220 -11.40 0.32 1.76
CA ASP A 220 -10.53 1.35 1.19
C ASP A 220 -9.15 0.78 0.81
N MET A 221 -8.21 1.64 0.42
CA MET A 221 -6.83 1.20 0.12
C MET A 221 -6.07 0.77 1.38
N ILE A 222 -6.51 1.10 2.60
CA ILE A 222 -5.89 0.60 3.83
C ILE A 222 -6.10 -0.91 3.94
N ASP A 223 -7.34 -1.38 3.71
CA ASP A 223 -7.65 -2.81 3.73
C ASP A 223 -6.84 -3.55 2.65
N LEU A 224 -6.79 -3.02 1.43
CA LEU A 224 -6.07 -3.64 0.32
C LEU A 224 -4.55 -3.62 0.51
N GLN A 225 -3.99 -2.51 1.00
CA GLN A 225 -2.57 -2.41 1.29
C GLN A 225 -2.18 -3.40 2.40
N SER A 226 -3.00 -3.54 3.43
CA SER A 226 -2.75 -4.46 4.55
C SER A 226 -2.86 -5.92 4.10
N PHE A 227 -3.84 -6.25 3.24
CA PHE A 227 -3.90 -7.58 2.63
C PHE A 227 -2.64 -7.91 1.84
N ILE A 228 -2.17 -6.97 1.00
CA ILE A 228 -0.92 -7.11 0.21
C ILE A 228 0.28 -7.24 1.16
N TRP A 229 0.34 -6.46 2.23
CA TRP A 229 1.40 -6.53 3.24
C TRP A 229 1.52 -7.92 3.84
N VAL A 230 0.41 -8.51 4.30
CA VAL A 230 0.38 -9.87 4.87
C VAL A 230 0.93 -10.92 3.91
N GLN A 231 0.77 -10.74 2.59
CA GLN A 231 1.27 -11.72 1.63
C GLN A 231 2.79 -11.70 1.47
N GLY A 232 3.41 -10.53 1.60
CA GLY A 232 4.84 -10.35 1.34
C GLY A 232 5.70 -10.07 2.57
N SER A 233 5.10 -9.85 3.74
CA SER A 233 5.81 -9.71 5.02
C SER A 233 6.10 -11.09 5.60
N ASP A 234 7.26 -11.22 6.24
CA ASP A 234 7.67 -12.42 6.98
C ASP A 234 7.06 -12.47 8.39
N GLU A 235 6.34 -11.43 8.80
CA GLU A 235 5.64 -11.35 10.09
C GLU A 235 4.40 -12.27 10.18
N TYR A 236 3.95 -12.85 9.05
CA TYR A 236 2.70 -13.63 8.90
C TYR A 236 2.87 -14.92 8.07
#